data_AF-A0AA43CTC6-F1
#
_entry.id   AF-A0AA43CTC6-F1
#
_cell.length_a   1.000
_cell.length_b   1.000
_cell.length_c   1.000
_cell.angle_alpha   90.00
_cell.angle_beta   90.00
_cell.angle_gamma   90.00
#
_symmetry.space_group_name_H-M   'P 1'
#
loop_
_entity.id
_entity.type
_entity.pdbx_description
1 polymer ?
#
loop_
_entity_poly.entity_id
_entity_poly.type
_entity_poly.pdbx_seq_one_letter_code
_entity_poly.pdbx_strand_id
1 'polypeptide(L)'
;MKKRYFYCLLFLAPGALLSLIAATAITGTTAGFLWIFVFGDNTWPTIVERGLALLFPLTFLGLWIAFVGAGFMTGKRLEVDPGLDKKHIFASITLTIAPLLFILLHQYRVGNIGPKPDSALCGDFCADKGYSTRGMPPRDSDDRSCICYDGNGSEIIKLPLENLLSNESQ
;
A
#
# COMPACT_ATOMS: atom_id res chain seq x y z
N MET A 1 8.52 -36.54 -2.31
CA MET A 1 7.25 -35.78 -2.19
C MET A 1 6.59 -35.77 -3.58
N LYS A 2 5.27 -35.96 -3.72
CA LYS A 2 4.61 -35.91 -5.05
C LYS A 2 4.61 -34.47 -5.59
N LYS A 3 4.81 -34.27 -6.90
CA LYS A 3 4.91 -32.94 -7.51
C LYS A 3 3.67 -32.08 -7.26
N ARG A 4 2.48 -32.68 -7.21
CA ARG A 4 1.23 -31.98 -6.86
C ARG A 4 1.31 -31.21 -5.53
N TYR A 5 1.93 -31.77 -4.49
CA TYR A 5 2.06 -31.11 -3.19
C TYR A 5 3.16 -30.06 -3.19
N PHE A 6 4.25 -30.31 -3.93
CA PHE A 6 5.31 -29.31 -4.11
C PHE A 6 4.78 -28.05 -4.81
N TYR A 7 3.96 -28.20 -5.84
CA TYR A 7 3.34 -27.07 -6.52
C TYR A 7 2.34 -26.31 -5.62
N CYS A 8 1.59 -27.00 -4.75
CA CYS A 8 0.78 -26.31 -3.75
C CYS A 8 1.63 -25.41 -2.85
N LEU A 9 2.77 -25.93 -2.35
CA LEU A 9 3.68 -25.14 -1.52
C LEU A 9 4.29 -23.97 -2.29
N LEU A 10 4.68 -24.20 -3.54
CA LEU A 10 5.30 -23.22 -4.42
C LEU A 10 4.36 -22.05 -4.75
N PHE A 11 3.06 -22.31 -4.87
CA PHE A 11 2.05 -21.28 -5.13
C PHE A 11 1.33 -20.78 -3.86
N LEU A 12 1.67 -21.30 -2.68
CA LEU A 12 1.02 -20.94 -1.42
C LEU A 12 1.26 -19.47 -1.07
N ALA A 13 2.54 -19.07 -1.00
CA ALA A 13 2.96 -17.72 -0.64
C ALA A 13 2.62 -16.67 -1.71
N PRO A 14 2.98 -16.83 -3.00
CA PRO A 14 2.58 -15.86 -4.01
C PRO A 14 1.06 -15.81 -4.17
N GLY A 15 0.37 -16.94 -4.05
CA GLY A 15 -1.09 -16.99 -4.08
C GLY A 15 -1.72 -16.20 -2.93
N ALA A 16 -1.20 -16.33 -1.71
CA ALA A 16 -1.68 -15.56 -0.57
C ALA A 16 -1.47 -14.05 -0.78
N LEU A 17 -0.26 -13.66 -1.23
CA LEU A 17 0.08 -12.26 -1.45
C LEU A 17 -0.80 -11.60 -2.52
N LEU A 18 -0.97 -12.25 -3.67
CA LEU A 18 -1.82 -11.74 -4.75
C LEU A 18 -3.30 -11.70 -4.35
N SER A 19 -3.77 -12.71 -3.61
CA SER A 19 -5.14 -12.74 -3.10
C SER A 19 -5.39 -11.61 -2.11
N LEU A 20 -4.40 -11.29 -1.25
CA LEU A 20 -4.48 -10.19 -0.30
C LEU A 20 -4.55 -8.84 -1.02
N ILE A 21 -3.69 -8.62 -2.01
CA ILE A 21 -3.70 -7.41 -2.83
C ILE A 21 -5.04 -7.26 -3.55
N ALA A 22 -5.51 -8.34 -4.20
CA ALA A 22 -6.78 -8.33 -4.91
C ALA A 22 -7.98 -8.09 -3.99
N ALA A 23 -8.05 -8.76 -2.83
CA ALA A 23 -9.10 -8.56 -1.84
C ALA A 23 -9.11 -7.11 -1.33
N THR A 24 -7.94 -6.54 -1.03
CA THR A 24 -7.81 -5.14 -0.62
C THR A 24 -8.30 -4.19 -1.71
N ALA A 25 -7.90 -4.41 -2.97
CA ALA A 25 -8.31 -3.59 -4.09
C ALA A 25 -9.83 -3.67 -4.33
N ILE A 26 -10.41 -4.88 -4.29
CA ILE A 26 -11.85 -5.09 -4.49
C ILE A 26 -12.63 -4.42 -3.36
N THR A 27 -12.32 -4.73 -2.09
CA THR A 27 -13.03 -4.15 -0.95
C THR A 27 -12.87 -2.63 -0.90
N GLY A 28 -11.67 -2.11 -1.14
CA GLY A 28 -11.40 -0.67 -1.19
C GLY A 28 -12.15 0.02 -2.31
N THR A 29 -12.20 -0.58 -3.51
CA THR A 29 -12.96 -0.03 -4.64
C THR A 29 -14.46 -0.05 -4.35
N THR A 30 -14.99 -1.12 -3.77
CA THR A 30 -16.40 -1.22 -3.39
C THR A 30 -16.75 -0.19 -2.32
N ALA A 31 -15.94 -0.06 -1.27
CA ALA A 31 -16.14 0.94 -0.22
C ALA A 31 -16.06 2.37 -0.79
N GLY A 32 -15.06 2.65 -1.63
CA GLY A 32 -14.91 3.94 -2.28
C GLY A 32 -16.08 4.29 -3.21
N PHE A 33 -16.60 3.32 -3.96
CA PHE A 33 -17.79 3.51 -4.78
C PHE A 33 -19.02 3.84 -3.93
N LEU A 34 -19.25 3.07 -2.86
CA LEU A 34 -20.36 3.32 -1.94
C LEU A 34 -20.24 4.69 -1.26
N TRP A 35 -19.03 5.10 -0.91
CA TRP A 35 -18.79 6.43 -0.35
C TRP A 35 -19.09 7.54 -1.37
N ILE A 36 -18.48 7.50 -2.56
CA ILE A 36 -18.59 8.58 -3.54
C ILE A 36 -20.01 8.69 -4.13
N PHE A 37 -20.67 7.57 -4.41
CA PHE A 37 -21.88 7.56 -5.25
C PHE A 37 -23.17 7.22 -4.51
N VAL A 38 -23.11 6.66 -3.29
CA VAL A 38 -24.30 6.13 -2.62
C VAL A 38 -24.57 6.82 -1.29
N PHE A 39 -23.60 6.79 -0.37
CA PHE A 39 -23.83 7.22 1.01
C PHE A 39 -23.15 8.53 1.40
N GLY A 40 -22.02 8.87 0.77
CA GLY A 40 -21.21 10.03 1.19
C GLY A 40 -20.78 9.92 2.66
N ASP A 41 -20.78 11.07 3.34
CA ASP A 41 -20.44 11.20 4.75
C ASP A 41 -21.60 10.86 5.71
N ASN A 42 -22.73 10.38 5.20
CA ASN A 42 -23.82 9.91 6.05
C ASN A 42 -23.40 8.63 6.80
N THR A 43 -24.08 8.32 7.90
CA THR A 43 -23.89 7.04 8.61
C THR A 43 -24.29 5.87 7.73
N TRP A 44 -23.41 4.88 7.58
CA TRP A 44 -23.68 3.74 6.70
C TRP A 44 -24.66 2.76 7.35
N PRO A 45 -25.56 2.15 6.56
CA PRO A 45 -26.40 1.09 7.08
C PRO A 45 -25.56 -0.07 7.60
N THR A 46 -25.93 -0.61 8.76
CA THR A 46 -25.18 -1.73 9.40
C THR A 46 -25.04 -2.97 8.51
N ILE A 47 -26.00 -3.19 7.59
CA ILE A 47 -25.91 -4.27 6.60
C ILE A 47 -24.77 -4.07 5.61
N VAL A 48 -24.47 -2.82 5.23
CA VAL A 48 -23.39 -2.45 4.32
C VAL A 48 -22.04 -2.65 4.99
N GLU A 49 -21.91 -2.18 6.24
CA GLU A 49 -20.69 -2.37 7.04
C GLU A 49 -20.34 -3.85 7.22
N ARG A 50 -21.34 -4.67 7.59
CA ARG A 50 -21.17 -6.13 7.71
C ARG A 50 -20.84 -6.76 6.36
N GLY A 51 -21.49 -6.32 5.29
CA GLY A 51 -21.25 -6.80 3.93
C GLY A 51 -19.80 -6.57 3.50
N LEU A 52 -19.25 -5.37 3.72
CA LEU A 52 -17.86 -5.04 3.42
C LEU A 52 -16.87 -5.82 4.30
N ALA A 53 -17.18 -5.95 5.59
CA ALA A 53 -16.37 -6.73 6.52
C ALA A 53 -16.27 -8.22 6.12
N LEU A 54 -17.32 -8.79 5.53
CA LEU A 54 -17.34 -10.15 5.01
C LEU A 54 -16.74 -10.27 3.60
N LEU A 55 -16.88 -9.24 2.77
CA LEU A 55 -16.38 -9.23 1.40
C LEU A 55 -14.86 -9.49 1.36
N PHE A 56 -14.11 -8.85 2.25
CA PHE A 56 -12.66 -9.00 2.30
C PHE A 56 -12.19 -10.45 2.58
N PRO A 57 -12.55 -11.10 3.70
CA PRO A 57 -12.08 -12.46 3.98
C PRO A 57 -12.61 -13.47 2.97
N LEU A 58 -13.83 -13.30 2.44
CA LEU A 58 -14.39 -14.21 1.44
C LEU A 58 -13.65 -14.12 0.09
N THR A 59 -13.36 -12.90 -0.37
CA THR A 59 -12.58 -12.71 -1.61
C THR A 59 -11.14 -13.20 -1.44
N PHE A 60 -10.50 -12.90 -0.31
CA PHE A 60 -9.17 -13.40 0.00
C PHE A 60 -9.11 -14.93 0.01
N LEU A 61 -9.97 -15.59 0.80
CA LEU A 61 -9.97 -17.04 0.92
C LEU A 61 -10.33 -17.72 -0.42
N GLY A 62 -11.32 -17.18 -1.14
CA GLY A 62 -11.74 -17.70 -2.43
C GLY A 62 -10.60 -17.69 -3.46
N LEU A 63 -9.92 -16.55 -3.60
CA LEU A 63 -8.80 -16.41 -4.51
C LEU A 63 -7.60 -17.26 -4.07
N TRP A 64 -7.31 -17.31 -2.77
CA TRP A 64 -6.15 -18.05 -2.28
C TRP A 64 -6.32 -19.56 -2.49
N ILE A 65 -7.50 -20.10 -2.16
CA ILE A 65 -7.85 -21.50 -2.44
C ILE A 65 -7.77 -21.78 -3.96
N ALA A 66 -8.23 -20.85 -4.80
CA ALA A 66 -8.14 -21.00 -6.26
C ALA A 66 -6.68 -21.08 -6.73
N PHE A 67 -5.76 -20.26 -6.21
CA PHE A 67 -4.33 -20.32 -6.55
C PHE A 67 -3.69 -21.64 -6.07
N VAL A 68 -3.97 -22.08 -4.85
CA VAL A 68 -3.45 -23.36 -4.33
C VAL A 68 -3.99 -24.54 -5.15
N GLY A 69 -5.28 -24.50 -5.50
CA GLY A 69 -5.93 -25.48 -6.37
C GLY A 69 -5.33 -25.50 -7.78
N ALA A 70 -5.06 -24.35 -8.38
CA ALA A 70 -4.38 -24.24 -9.67
C ALA A 70 -2.94 -24.81 -9.60
N GLY A 71 -2.23 -24.56 -8.50
CA GLY A 71 -0.94 -25.19 -8.20
C GLY A 71 -1.05 -26.71 -8.16
N PHE A 72 -2.03 -27.24 -7.41
CA PHE A 72 -2.28 -28.68 -7.32
C PHE A 72 -2.55 -29.31 -8.68
N MET A 73 -3.44 -28.71 -9.48
CA MET A 73 -3.81 -29.20 -10.80
C MET A 73 -2.62 -29.19 -11.76
N THR A 74 -1.84 -28.10 -11.76
CA THR A 74 -0.61 -27.98 -12.56
C THR A 74 0.41 -29.03 -12.16
N GLY A 75 0.64 -29.20 -10.86
CA GLY A 75 1.57 -30.20 -10.34
C GLY A 75 1.14 -31.64 -10.68
N LYS A 76 -0.16 -31.94 -10.63
CA LYS A 76 -0.73 -33.24 -11.04
C LYS A 76 -0.50 -33.51 -12.53
N ARG A 77 -0.65 -32.51 -13.40
CA ARG A 77 -0.39 -32.65 -14.85
C ARG A 77 1.08 -32.94 -15.16
N LEU A 78 1.99 -32.34 -14.39
CA LEU A 78 3.44 -32.48 -14.57
C LEU A 78 4.05 -33.70 -13.86
N GLU A 79 3.24 -34.57 -13.24
CA GLU A 79 3.72 -35.84 -12.64
C GLU A 79 4.24 -36.84 -13.69
N VAL A 80 3.82 -36.69 -14.96
CA VAL A 80 4.27 -37.54 -16.07
C VAL A 80 5.73 -37.27 -16.44
N ASP A 81 6.19 -36.03 -16.26
CA ASP A 81 7.57 -35.66 -16.57
C ASP A 81 8.52 -36.05 -15.42
N PRO A 82 9.77 -36.44 -15.69
CA PRO A 82 10.73 -36.76 -14.62
C PRO A 82 11.32 -35.52 -13.95
N GLY A 83 11.39 -34.38 -14.66
CA GLY A 83 12.03 -33.14 -14.20
C GLY A 83 11.08 -32.13 -13.57
N LEU A 84 11.59 -31.28 -12.67
CA LEU A 84 10.85 -30.11 -12.20
C LEU A 84 11.13 -28.92 -13.14
N ASP A 85 10.08 -28.27 -13.64
CA ASP A 85 10.24 -27.14 -14.55
C ASP A 85 10.74 -25.89 -13.80
N LYS A 86 11.96 -25.45 -14.15
CA LYS A 86 12.61 -24.26 -13.58
C LYS A 86 11.81 -22.98 -13.82
N LYS A 87 11.01 -22.92 -14.90
CA LYS A 87 10.15 -21.76 -15.21
C LYS A 87 9.12 -21.52 -14.12
N HIS A 88 8.54 -22.58 -13.56
CA HIS A 88 7.53 -22.46 -12.51
C HIS A 88 8.13 -21.99 -11.19
N ILE A 89 9.34 -22.46 -10.85
CA ILE A 89 10.09 -21.94 -9.69
C ILE A 89 10.36 -20.45 -9.87
N PHE A 90 10.92 -20.05 -11.01
CA PHE A 90 11.24 -18.66 -11.27
C PHE A 90 9.99 -17.77 -11.25
N ALA A 91 8.88 -18.27 -11.80
CA ALA A 91 7.60 -17.59 -11.75
C ALA A 91 7.14 -17.37 -10.30
N SER A 92 7.13 -18.40 -9.45
CA SER A 92 6.72 -18.26 -8.04
C SER A 92 7.58 -17.26 -7.26
N ILE A 93 8.91 -17.31 -7.44
CA ILE A 93 9.83 -16.35 -6.83
C ILE A 93 9.50 -14.94 -7.30
N THR A 94 9.34 -14.74 -8.60
CA THR A 94 9.02 -13.43 -9.19
C THR A 94 7.67 -12.90 -8.70
N LEU A 95 6.64 -13.75 -8.69
CA LEU A 95 5.29 -13.43 -8.21
C LEU A 95 5.25 -13.12 -6.71
N THR A 96 6.25 -13.56 -5.94
CA THR A 96 6.38 -13.22 -4.52
C THR A 96 7.20 -11.95 -4.30
N ILE A 97 8.33 -11.82 -5.00
CA ILE A 97 9.28 -10.70 -4.78
C ILE A 97 8.78 -9.41 -5.43
N ALA A 98 8.23 -9.47 -6.64
CA ALA A 98 7.84 -8.27 -7.37
C ALA A 98 6.79 -7.40 -6.63
N PRO A 99 5.70 -7.97 -6.06
CA PRO A 99 4.75 -7.16 -5.30
C PRO A 99 5.36 -6.61 -4.01
N LEU A 100 6.22 -7.37 -3.32
CA LEU A 100 6.90 -6.90 -2.12
C LEU A 100 7.82 -5.71 -2.42
N LEU A 101 8.63 -5.80 -3.48
CA LEU A 101 9.47 -4.69 -3.92
C LEU A 101 8.62 -3.47 -4.32
N PHE A 102 7.50 -3.68 -4.99
CA PHE A 102 6.58 -2.60 -5.33
C PHE A 102 6.02 -1.90 -4.08
N ILE A 103 5.57 -2.67 -3.08
CA ILE A 103 5.09 -2.12 -1.81
C ILE A 103 6.22 -1.36 -1.09
N LEU A 104 7.42 -1.91 -1.01
CA LEU A 104 8.57 -1.25 -0.38
C LEU A 104 8.94 0.05 -1.08
N LEU A 105 8.98 0.06 -2.42
CA LEU A 105 9.26 1.25 -3.22
C LEU A 105 8.18 2.33 -2.99
N HIS A 106 6.91 1.92 -2.92
CA HIS A 106 5.81 2.83 -2.63
C HIS A 106 5.94 3.42 -1.22
N GLN A 107 6.17 2.58 -0.20
CA GLN A 107 6.37 2.99 1.19
C GLN A 107 7.60 3.90 1.38
N TYR A 108 8.65 3.67 0.59
CA TYR A 108 9.81 4.55 0.53
C TYR A 108 9.44 5.92 -0.05
N ARG A 109 8.71 5.95 -1.17
CA ARG A 109 8.31 7.19 -1.85
C ARG A 109 7.34 8.06 -1.05
N VAL A 110 6.45 7.46 -0.26
CA VAL A 110 5.52 8.21 0.60
C VAL A 110 6.16 8.65 1.93
N GLY A 111 7.45 8.38 2.13
CA GLY A 111 8.19 8.83 3.31
C GLY A 111 7.89 8.06 4.60
N ASN A 112 7.27 6.88 4.51
CA ASN A 112 7.04 6.01 5.68
C ASN A 112 8.31 5.23 6.05
N ILE A 113 9.12 4.85 5.04
CA ILE A 113 10.45 4.24 5.22
C ILE A 113 11.56 5.19 4.71
N GLY A 114 11.25 6.00 3.70
CA GLY A 114 12.17 6.98 3.13
C GLY A 114 12.25 8.26 3.96
N PRO A 115 12.97 9.28 3.47
CA PRO A 115 13.01 10.59 4.11
C PRO A 115 11.60 11.17 4.23
N LYS A 116 11.34 11.87 5.34
CA LYS A 116 10.06 12.55 5.57
C LYS A 116 9.76 13.47 4.39
N PRO A 117 8.49 13.56 3.94
CA PRO A 117 8.13 14.53 2.93
C PRO A 117 8.27 15.95 3.49
N ASP A 118 8.61 16.90 2.62
CA ASP A 118 8.79 18.32 2.97
C ASP A 118 7.65 18.92 3.80
N SER A 119 6.40 18.51 3.52
CA SER A 119 5.22 18.96 4.23
C SER A 119 5.14 18.44 5.67
N ALA A 120 5.68 17.25 5.93
CA ALA A 120 5.81 16.72 7.28
C ALA A 120 6.92 17.44 8.03
N LEU A 121 8.08 17.67 7.40
CA LEU A 121 9.19 18.44 7.98
C LEU A 121 8.77 19.86 8.36
N CYS A 122 8.12 20.56 7.45
CA CYS A 122 7.56 21.89 7.73
C CYS A 122 6.52 21.84 8.85
N GLY A 123 5.74 20.77 8.91
CA GLY A 123 4.74 20.58 9.94
C GLY A 123 5.28 20.35 11.34
N ASP A 124 6.30 19.51 11.45
CA ASP A 124 7.00 19.26 12.71
C ASP A 124 7.69 20.55 13.17
N PHE A 125 8.38 21.26 12.28
CA PHE A 125 9.03 22.53 12.61
C PHE A 125 8.06 23.61 13.13
N CYS A 126 6.95 23.84 12.43
CA CYS A 126 5.98 24.85 12.87
C CYS A 126 5.31 24.45 14.20
N ALA A 127 5.01 23.16 14.39
CA ALA A 127 4.45 22.65 15.63
C ALA A 127 5.42 22.81 16.82
N ASP A 128 6.70 22.49 16.62
CA ASP A 128 7.76 22.65 17.64
C ASP A 128 7.94 24.12 18.06
N LYS A 129 7.66 25.06 17.14
CA LYS A 129 7.67 26.50 17.41
C LYS A 129 6.36 27.03 18.01
N GLY A 130 5.35 26.18 18.19
CA GLY A 130 4.07 26.54 18.79
C GLY A 130 3.04 27.10 17.81
N TYR A 131 3.26 26.97 16.50
CA TYR A 131 2.31 27.40 15.47
C TYR A 131 1.35 26.26 15.12
N SER A 132 0.04 26.58 15.06
CA SER A 132 -1.01 25.62 14.76
C SER A 132 -1.25 25.43 13.25
N THR A 133 -0.77 26.36 12.44
CA THR A 133 -1.05 26.41 11.01
C THR A 133 0.24 26.53 10.20
N ARG A 134 0.27 25.86 9.05
CA ARG A 134 1.44 25.75 8.18
C ARG A 134 1.04 25.76 6.71
N GLY A 135 1.95 26.18 5.85
CA GLY A 135 1.76 26.19 4.41
C GLY A 135 3.06 25.99 3.68
N MET A 136 2.93 25.47 2.46
CA MET A 136 4.01 25.41 1.50
C MET A 136 3.46 25.89 0.16
N PRO A 137 4.24 26.63 -0.64
CA PRO A 137 3.87 26.98 -1.99
C PRO A 137 3.58 25.73 -2.85
N PRO A 138 2.81 25.87 -3.96
CA PRO A 138 2.55 24.77 -4.87
C PRO A 138 3.84 24.11 -5.35
N ARG A 139 3.82 22.79 -5.55
CA ARG A 139 4.98 22.01 -5.99
C ARG A 139 5.60 22.48 -7.30
N ASP A 140 4.79 23.10 -8.16
CA ASP A 140 5.21 23.62 -9.46
C ASP A 140 5.78 25.04 -9.38
N SER A 141 5.84 25.63 -8.18
CA SER A 141 6.55 26.89 -7.95
C SER A 141 8.02 26.63 -7.62
N ASP A 142 8.90 27.50 -8.10
CA ASP A 142 10.34 27.48 -7.73
C ASP A 142 10.57 27.86 -6.25
N ASP A 143 9.52 28.23 -5.51
CA ASP A 143 9.58 28.60 -4.10
C ASP A 143 9.34 27.37 -3.20
N ARG A 144 10.43 26.73 -2.74
CA ARG A 144 10.38 25.65 -1.74
C ARG A 144 10.63 26.21 -0.35
N SER A 145 9.67 26.99 0.14
CA SER A 145 9.67 27.52 1.51
C SER A 145 8.63 26.84 2.40
N CYS A 146 8.96 26.73 3.68
CA CYS A 146 8.04 26.40 4.75
C CYS A 146 7.51 27.70 5.37
N ILE A 147 6.19 27.80 5.50
CA ILE A 147 5.51 28.96 6.06
C ILE A 147 4.75 28.55 7.33
N CYS A 148 5.02 29.22 8.45
CA CYS A 148 4.26 29.06 9.69
C CYS A 148 3.34 30.27 9.88
N TYR A 149 2.07 29.99 10.23
CA TYR A 149 1.05 31.00 10.44
C TYR A 149 0.67 31.08 11.91
N ASP A 150 0.25 32.26 12.37
CA ASP A 150 -0.35 32.43 13.69
C ASP A 150 -1.83 31.98 13.73
N GLY A 151 -2.44 32.09 14.91
CA GLY A 151 -3.85 31.77 15.11
C GLY A 151 -4.83 32.68 14.34
N ASN A 152 -4.36 33.80 13.79
CA ASN A 152 -5.14 34.72 12.96
C ASN A 152 -4.92 34.46 11.46
N GLY A 153 -4.08 33.47 11.07
CA GLY A 153 -3.75 33.17 9.69
C GLY A 153 -2.72 34.12 9.06
N SER A 154 -1.98 34.88 9.86
CA SER A 154 -0.91 35.75 9.38
C SER A 154 0.41 34.99 9.29
N GLU A 155 1.17 35.23 8.22
CA GLU A 155 2.51 34.65 8.04
C GLU A 155 3.50 35.25 9.05
N ILE A 156 4.05 34.41 9.93
CA ILE A 156 5.04 34.85 10.92
C ILE A 156 6.45 34.40 10.52
N ILE A 157 6.58 33.19 9.97
CA ILE A 157 7.87 32.64 9.56
C ILE A 157 7.75 32.12 8.13
N LYS A 158 8.67 32.53 7.26
CA LYS A 158 8.90 31.95 5.95
C LYS A 158 10.37 31.60 5.81
N LEU A 159 10.67 30.31 5.68
CA LEU A 159 12.04 29.79 5.62
C LEU A 159 12.23 28.89 4.40
N PRO A 160 13.36 28.99 3.68
CA PRO A 160 13.73 28.00 2.66
C PRO A 160 13.84 26.61 3.29
N LEU A 161 13.34 25.59 2.58
CA LEU A 161 13.35 24.22 3.09
C LEU A 161 14.76 23.66 3.29
N GLU A 162 15.72 24.12 2.49
CA GLU A 162 17.15 23.81 2.62
C GLU A 162 17.71 24.16 4.00
N ASN A 163 17.24 25.25 4.62
CA ASN A 163 17.66 25.68 5.96
C ASN A 163 17.04 24.82 7.08
N LEU A 164 15.92 24.14 6.80
CA LEU A 164 15.32 23.19 7.74
C LEU A 164 16.09 21.86 7.72
N LEU A 165 16.49 21.41 6.53
CA LEU A 165 17.27 20.17 6.35
C LEU A 165 18.68 20.27 6.97
N SER A 166 19.30 21.45 6.95
CA SER A 166 20.61 21.64 7.59
C SER A 166 20.55 21.52 9.13
N ASN A 167 19.43 21.90 9.75
CA ASN A 167 19.26 21.85 11.22
C ASN A 167 18.95 20.45 11.76
N GLU A 168 18.39 19.52 10.97
CA GLU A 168 18.21 18.12 11.39
C GLU A 168 19.51 17.28 11.28
N SER A 169 20.54 17.80 10.60
CA SER A 169 21.82 17.10 10.41
C SER A 169 22.89 17.40 11.47
N GLN A 170 22.54 18.18 12.50
CA GLN A 170 23.35 18.46 13.70
C GLN A 170 22.75 17.76 14.93
#